data_AF-A0A699XM95-F1
#
_entry.id   AF-A0A699XM95-F1
#
_cell.length_a   1.000
_cell.length_b   1.000
_cell.length_c   1.000
_cell.angle_alpha   90.00
_cell.angle_beta   90.00
_cell.angle_gamma   90.00
#
_symmetry.space_group_name_H-M   'P 1'
#
loop_
_entity.id
_entity.type
_entity.pdbx_description
1 polymer ?
#
loop_
_entity_poly.entity_id
_entity_poly.type
_entity_poly.pdbx_seq_one_letter_code
_entity_poly.pdbx_strand_id
1 'polypeptide(L)' 'FSKVLSNLDAEYMIRSVSGDEIKKALFEIDGNKAPGPDGYSAQFFKDAWNVVGSEVCIAIKDFFKNGKILKEINATVIS' A
#
# COMPACT_ATOMS: atom_id res chain seq x y z
N PHE A 1 12.70 13.35 -28.44
CA PHE A 1 12.47 12.74 -27.12
C PHE A 1 13.23 11.42 -27.05
N SER A 2 14.33 11.38 -26.30
CA SER A 2 15.00 10.11 -26.03
C SER A 2 14.09 9.27 -25.14
N LYS A 3 13.63 8.10 -25.61
CA LYS A 3 12.80 7.17 -24.83
C LYS A 3 13.66 6.25 -23.96
N VAL A 4 14.70 6.80 -23.35
CA VAL A 4 15.68 6.02 -22.57
C VAL A 4 15.65 6.54 -21.15
N LEU A 5 15.32 5.66 -20.20
CA LEU A 5 15.39 5.93 -18.77
C LEU A 5 16.86 6.19 -18.39
N SER A 6 17.08 7.13 -17.48
CA SER A 6 18.41 7.25 -16.87
C SER A 6 18.70 6.01 -16.03
N ASN A 7 19.97 5.63 -15.89
CA ASN A 7 20.35 4.49 -15.04
C ASN A 7 19.85 4.70 -13.60
N LEU A 8 19.86 5.93 -13.11
CA LEU A 8 19.37 6.27 -11.77
C LEU A 8 17.86 6.02 -11.64
N ASP A 9 17.06 6.41 -12.64
CA ASP A 9 15.62 6.16 -12.63
C ASP A 9 15.31 4.67 -12.74
N ALA A 10 16.08 3.94 -13.56
CA ALA A 10 15.93 2.49 -13.70
C ALA A 10 16.23 1.76 -12.37
N GLU A 11 17.31 2.13 -11.69
CA GLU A 11 17.66 1.59 -10.36
C GLU A 11 16.60 1.97 -9.31
N TYR A 12 16.10 3.20 -9.36
CA TYR A 12 15.05 3.65 -8.47
C TYR A 12 13.74 2.87 -8.66
N MET A 13 13.39 2.50 -9.90
CA MET A 13 12.15 1.76 -10.19
C MET A 13 12.16 0.31 -9.71
N ILE A 14 13.33 -0.32 -9.59
CA ILE A 14 13.46 -1.73 -9.17
C ILE A 14 13.71 -1.90 -7.67
N ARG A 15 13.89 -0.80 -6.93
CA ARG A 15 14.18 -0.87 -5.49
C ARG A 15 12.94 -1.35 -4.72
N SER A 16 13.19 -1.85 -3.51
CA SER A 16 12.09 -2.17 -2.58
C SER A 16 11.30 -0.91 -2.19
N VAL A 17 9.98 -1.04 -2.10
CA VAL A 17 9.10 0.02 -1.60
C VAL A 17 9.45 0.40 -0.16
N SER A 18 9.46 1.70 0.12
CA SER A 18 9.77 2.25 1.45
C SER A 18 8.50 2.36 2.32
N GLY A 19 8.70 2.44 3.64
CA GLY A 19 7.58 2.68 4.57
C GLY A 19 6.91 4.04 4.35
N ASP A 20 7.69 5.05 3.95
CA ASP A 20 7.18 6.39 3.68
C ASP A 20 6.30 6.43 2.43
N GLU A 21 6.70 5.70 1.37
CA GLU A 21 5.88 5.55 0.17
C GLU A 21 4.56 4.84 0.48
N ILE A 22 4.63 3.78 1.30
CA ILE A 22 3.45 3.02 1.73
C ILE A 22 2.50 3.92 2.53
N LYS A 23 3.04 4.63 3.53
CA LYS A 23 2.26 5.55 4.36
C LYS A 23 1.64 6.65 3.51
N LYS A 24 2.42 7.30 2.66
CA LYS A 24 1.95 8.37 1.79
C LYS A 24 0.80 7.89 0.90
N ALA A 25 0.98 6.76 0.24
CA ALA A 25 -0.06 6.17 -0.62
C ALA A 25 -1.35 5.87 0.16
N LEU A 26 -1.26 5.31 1.37
CA LEU A 26 -2.43 5.06 2.21
C LEU A 26 -3.12 6.36 2.65
N PHE A 27 -2.35 7.38 3.01
CA PHE A 27 -2.88 8.65 3.49
C PHE A 27 -3.52 9.50 2.37
N GLU A 28 -3.12 9.29 1.12
CA GLU A 28 -3.73 9.88 -0.08
C GLU A 28 -5.11 9.28 -0.42
N ILE A 29 -5.46 8.10 0.09
CA ILE A 29 -6.78 7.49 -0.12
C ILE A 29 -7.84 8.31 0.62
N ASP A 30 -8.82 8.87 -0.09
CA ASP A 30 -9.94 9.58 0.55
C ASP A 30 -10.63 8.70 1.61
N GLY A 31 -10.79 9.24 2.83
CA GLY A 31 -11.41 8.55 3.96
C GLY A 31 -12.90 8.25 3.76
N ASN A 32 -13.57 8.97 2.85
CA ASN A 32 -14.96 8.75 2.47
C ASN A 32 -15.16 7.62 1.45
N LYS A 33 -14.08 6.93 1.03
CA LYS A 33 -14.24 5.72 0.23
C LYS A 33 -14.92 4.63 1.04
N ALA A 34 -15.75 3.83 0.34
CA ALA A 34 -16.46 2.71 0.92
C ALA A 34 -15.47 1.79 1.70
N PRO A 35 -15.86 1.30 2.89
CA PRO A 35 -15.04 0.41 3.67
C PRO A 35 -14.75 -0.88 2.91
N GLY A 36 -13.66 -1.52 3.31
CA GLY A 36 -13.39 -2.88 2.88
C GLY A 36 -14.47 -3.86 3.36
N PRO A 37 -14.33 -5.13 2.97
CA PRO A 37 -15.23 -6.23 3.34
C PRO A 37 -15.26 -6.50 4.84
N ASP A 38 -14.11 -6.21 5.43
CA ASP A 38 -13.79 -6.29 6.84
C ASP A 38 -14.45 -5.16 7.64
N GLY A 39 -15.12 -4.22 6.96
CA GLY A 39 -15.76 -3.07 7.58
C GLY A 39 -14.80 -1.93 7.90
N TYR A 40 -13.51 -2.03 7.55
CA TYR A 40 -12.53 -0.99 7.85
C TYR A 40 -12.31 -0.08 6.63
N SER A 41 -12.48 1.22 6.83
CA SER A 41 -12.17 2.22 5.80
C SER A 41 -10.69 2.59 5.83
N ALA A 42 -10.23 3.29 4.78
CA ALA A 42 -8.89 3.87 4.79
C ALA A 42 -8.67 4.81 6.00
N GLN A 43 -9.73 5.46 6.49
CA GLN A 43 -9.66 6.33 7.66
C GLN A 43 -9.27 5.56 8.93
N PHE A 44 -9.78 4.34 9.12
CA PHE A 44 -9.39 3.49 10.25
C PHE A 44 -7.87 3.25 10.29
N PHE A 45 -7.26 2.89 9.16
CA PHE A 45 -5.82 2.64 9.09
C PHE A 45 -4.99 3.92 9.29
N LYS A 46 -5.51 5.09 8.90
CA LYS A 46 -4.86 6.37 9.18
C LYS A 46 -4.89 6.70 10.67
N ASP A 47 -6.04 6.52 11.32
CA ASP A 47 -6.24 6.81 12.73
C ASP A 47 -5.44 5.86 13.63
N ALA A 48 -5.39 4.57 13.26
CA ALA A 48 -4.66 3.52 13.98
C ALA A 48 -3.20 3.37 13.53
N TRP A 49 -2.66 4.27 12.68
CA TRP A 49 -1.34 4.10 12.06
C TRP A 49 -0.20 3.90 13.05
N ASN A 50 -0.28 4.52 14.22
CA ASN A 50 0.69 4.35 15.32
C ASN A 50 0.70 2.93 15.91
N VAL A 51 -0.38 2.17 15.74
CA VAL A 51 -0.52 0.81 16.23
C VAL A 51 -0.25 -0.21 15.11
N VAL A 52 -0.83 -0.02 13.92
CA VAL A 52 -0.81 -1.03 12.83
C VAL A 52 0.17 -0.71 11.69
N GLY A 53 0.76 0.48 11.68
CA GLY A 53 1.54 0.97 10.53
C GLY A 53 2.77 0.13 10.23
N SER A 54 3.39 -0.46 11.26
CA SER A 54 4.56 -1.34 11.10
C SER A 54 4.17 -2.63 10.36
N GLU A 55 3.10 -3.28 10.81
CA GLU A 55 2.55 -4.52 10.27
C GLU A 55 2.06 -4.31 8.84
N VAL A 56 1.37 -3.19 8.58
CA VAL A 56 0.95 -2.80 7.23
C VAL A 56 2.16 -2.64 6.30
N CYS A 57 3.24 -1.99 6.76
CA CYS A 57 4.46 -1.86 5.97
C CYS A 57 5.12 -3.21 5.69
N ILE A 58 5.15 -4.12 6.66
CA ILE A 58 5.71 -5.48 6.49
C ILE A 58 4.89 -6.25 5.46
N ALA A 59 3.56 -6.27 5.61
CA ALA A 59 2.66 -6.99 4.71
C ALA A 59 2.77 -6.50 3.27
N ILE A 60 2.80 -5.18 3.05
CA ILE A 60 2.93 -4.61 1.71
C ILE A 60 4.30 -4.91 1.11
N LYS A 61 5.39 -4.77 1.87
CA LYS A 61 6.73 -5.13 1.39
C LYS A 61 6.83 -6.61 1.03
N ASP A 62 6.19 -7.48 1.81
CA ASP A 62 6.15 -8.92 1.52
C ASP A 62 5.34 -9.22 0.26
N PHE A 63 4.22 -8.53 0.05
CA PHE A 63 3.43 -8.60 -1.18
C PHE A 63 4.27 -8.25 -2.42
N PHE A 64 5.04 -7.15 -2.39
CA PHE A 64 5.91 -6.77 -3.51
C PHE A 64 7.04 -7.77 -3.78
N LYS A 65 7.42 -8.60 -2.79
CA LYS A 65 8.43 -9.65 -2.96
C LYS A 65 7.85 -10.97 -3.45
N ASN A 66 6.71 -11.38 -2.90
CA ASN A 66 6.17 -12.73 -3.08
C ASN A 66 4.93 -12.78 -3.99
N GLY A 67 4.35 -11.62 -4.34
CA GLY A 67 3.13 -11.50 -5.15
C GLY A 67 1.87 -12.04 -4.46
N LYS A 68 1.93 -12.35 -3.16
CA LYS A 68 0.83 -12.93 -2.39
C LYS A 68 0.41 -11.96 -1.30
N ILE A 69 -0.85 -11.53 -1.36
CA ILE A 69 -1.49 -10.79 -0.27
C ILE A 69 -2.33 -11.78 0.53
N LEU A 70 -2.43 -11.58 1.85
CA LEU A 70 -3.30 -12.40 2.70
C LEU A 70 -4.72 -12.36 2.11
N LYS A 71 -5.32 -13.55 1.87
CA LYS A 71 -6.59 -13.70 1.14
C LYS A 71 -7.75 -12.91 1.74
N GLU A 72 -7.68 -12.61 3.03
CA GLU A 72 -8.70 -11.90 3.79
C GLU A 72 -8.77 -10.39 3.48
N ILE A 73 -7.70 -9.80 2.94
CA ILE A 73 -7.63 -8.35 2.63
C ILE A 73 -8.39 -8.01 1.32
N ASN A 74 -8.61 -8.98 0.42
CA ASN A 74 -9.12 -8.73 -0.94
C ASN A 74 -10.64 -8.84 -1.11
N ALA A 75 -11.40 -9.10 -0.07
CA ALA A 75 -12.76 -9.63 -0.20
C ALA A 75 -13.87 -8.60 -0.53
N THR A 76 -13.70 -7.55 -1.36
CA THR A 76 -14.66 -6.42 -1.52
C THR A 76 -16.14 -6.85 -1.46
N VAL A 77 -16.90 -6.50 -0.40
CA VAL A 77 -18.35 -6.73 -0.37
C VAL A 77 -18.98 -5.72 -1.32
N ILE A 78 -19.38 -6.19 -2.49
CA ILE A 78 -20.27 -5.46 -3.38
C ILE A 78 -21.68 -5.72 -2.83
N SER A 79 -22.30 -4.72 -2.19
CA SER A 79 -23.73 -4.74 -1.88
C SER A 79 -24.54 -4.23 -3.06
#